data_AF-A0A2L2Z2V8-F1
#
_entry.id   AF-A0A2L2Z2V8-F1
#
_cell.length_a   1.000
_cell.length_b   1.000
_cell.length_c   1.000
_cell.angle_alpha   90.00
_cell.angle_beta   90.00
_cell.angle_gamma   90.00
#
_symmetry.space_group_name_H-M   'P 1'
#
loop_
_entity.id
_entity.type
_entity.pdbx_description
1 polymer ?
#
loop_
_entity_poly.entity_id
_entity_poly.type
_entity_poly.pdbx_seq_one_letter_code
_entity_poly.pdbx_strand_id
1 'polypeptide(L)' 'MRENTMALAWQPQEEGLREILKLLKESQSPDTATQRAVQEKLEELNKFPDFNNYLIFVLTKLT' A
#
# COMPACT_ATOMS: atom_id res chain seq x y z
N MET A 1 33.90 -0.26 -14.22
CA MET A 1 32.60 -0.20 -14.92
C MET A 1 31.53 -0.44 -13.89
N ARG A 2 30.68 0.55 -13.59
CA ARG A 2 29.53 0.37 -12.72
C ARG A 2 28.31 0.29 -13.62
N GLU A 3 27.85 -0.92 -13.88
CA GLU A 3 26.53 -1.14 -14.47
C GLU A 3 25.51 -0.74 -13.40
N ASN A 4 25.19 0.55 -13.37
CA ASN A 4 24.05 1.08 -12.65
C ASN A 4 22.82 0.63 -13.43
N THR A 5 22.45 -0.64 -13.26
CA THR A 5 21.16 -1.15 -13.70
C THR A 5 20.13 -0.28 -13.01
N MET A 6 19.60 0.67 -13.77
CA MET A 6 18.49 1.53 -13.38
C MET A 6 17.34 0.58 -13.06
N ALA A 7 17.27 0.10 -11.83
CA ALA A 7 16.05 -0.47 -11.29
C ALA A 7 15.01 0.60 -11.57
N LEU A 8 14.06 0.32 -12.46
CA LEU A 8 12.94 1.21 -12.75
C LEU A 8 12.46 1.72 -11.39
N ALA A 9 12.69 3.00 -11.11
CA ALA A 9 12.33 3.55 -9.82
C ALA A 9 10.83 3.33 -9.69
N TRP A 10 10.42 2.49 -8.75
CA TRP A 10 9.02 2.20 -8.52
C TRP A 10 8.28 3.54 -8.36
N GLN A 11 7.19 3.71 -9.10
CA GLN A 11 6.33 4.89 -9.00
C GLN A 11 4.94 4.43 -8.59
N PRO A 12 4.31 5.13 -7.62
CA PRO A 12 2.96 4.80 -7.24
C PRO A 12 1.99 5.11 -8.38
N GLN A 13 1.11 4.17 -8.68
CA GLN A 13 -0.02 4.40 -9.58
C GLN A 13 -1.20 4.97 -8.78
N GLU A 14 -1.99 5.84 -9.41
CA GLU A 14 -3.13 6.49 -8.76
C GLU A 14 -4.13 5.49 -8.21
N GLU A 15 -4.43 4.42 -8.97
CA GLU A 15 -5.37 3.38 -8.55
C GLU A 15 -4.87 2.66 -7.30
N GLY A 16 -3.60 2.25 -7.29
CA GLY A 16 -2.98 1.62 -6.13
C GLY A 16 -3.01 2.54 -4.90
N LEU A 17 -2.70 3.84 -5.06
CA LEU A 17 -2.81 4.80 -3.96
C LEU A 17 -4.24 4.92 -3.43
N ARG A 18 -5.24 4.97 -4.33
CA ARG A 18 -6.65 5.06 -3.96
C ARG A 18 -7.09 3.84 -3.15
N GLU A 19 -6.68 2.64 -3.55
CA GLU A 19 -6.97 1.42 -2.79
C GLU A 19 -6.33 1.44 -1.41
N ILE A 20 -5.06 1.86 -1.31
CA ILE A 20 -4.32 1.92 -0.03
C ILE A 20 -4.95 2.95 0.91
N LEU A 21 -5.28 4.13 0.40
CA LEU A 21 -5.96 5.17 1.18
C LEU A 21 -7.33 4.70 1.66
N LYS A 22 -8.08 3.98 0.81
CA LYS A 22 -9.37 3.38 1.19
C LYS A 22 -9.18 2.35 2.31
N LEU A 23 -8.22 1.45 2.16
CA LEU A 23 -7.89 0.43 3.16
C LEU A 23 -7.50 1.04 4.50
N LEU A 24 -6.64 2.08 4.49
CA LEU A 24 -6.23 2.81 5.70
C LEU A 24 -7.38 3.57 6.36
N LYS A 25 -8.36 4.03 5.57
CA LYS A 25 -9.57 4.66 6.10
C LYS A 25 -10.48 3.62 6.75
N GLU A 26 -10.68 2.49 6.09
CA GLU A 26 -11.51 1.38 6.58
C GLU A 26 -10.90 0.74 7.84
N SER A 27 -9.56 0.68 7.95
CA SER A 27 -8.86 0.15 9.13
C SER A 27 -9.06 0.98 10.40
N GLN A 28 -9.52 2.23 10.27
CA GLN A 28 -9.87 3.10 11.40
C GLN A 28 -11.33 2.94 11.84
N SER A 29 -12.13 2.17 11.11
CA SER A 29 -13.51 1.91 11.47
C SER A 29 -13.58 1.07 12.76
N PRO A 30 -14.45 1.40 13.73
CA PRO A 30 -14.68 0.55 14.89
C PRO A 30 -15.56 -0.68 14.57
N ASP A 31 -16.09 -0.79 13.35
CA ASP A 31 -16.97 -1.87 12.93
C ASP A 31 -16.21 -3.20 12.70
N THR A 32 -16.65 -4.26 13.38
CA THR A 32 -15.99 -5.57 13.35
C THR A 32 -16.02 -6.25 11.98
N ALA A 33 -17.08 -6.05 11.19
CA ALA A 33 -17.17 -6.63 9.85
C ALA A 33 -16.21 -5.93 8.89
N THR A 34 -16.09 -4.61 9.03
CA THR A 34 -15.14 -3.77 8.29
C THR A 34 -13.70 -4.15 8.65
N GLN A 35 -13.39 -4.31 9.93
CA GLN A 35 -12.07 -4.76 10.40
C GLN A 35 -11.68 -6.13 9.83
N ARG A 36 -12.62 -7.09 9.79
CA ARG A 36 -12.36 -8.40 9.18
C ARG A 36 -12.07 -8.31 7.69
N ALA A 37 -12.87 -7.54 6.94
CA ALA A 37 -12.65 -7.35 5.52
C ALA A 37 -11.30 -6.66 5.22
N VAL A 38 -10.92 -5.68 6.03
CA VAL A 38 -9.60 -5.03 5.96
C VAL A 38 -8.47 -6.02 6.20
N GLN A 39 -8.59 -6.89 7.21
CA GLN A 39 -7.59 -7.90 7.53
C GLN A 39 -7.37 -8.89 6.38
N GLU A 40 -8.45 -9.42 5.80
CA GLU A 40 -8.39 -10.31 4.64
C GLU A 40 -7.70 -9.63 3.45
N LYS A 41 -8.04 -8.37 3.18
CA LYS A 41 -7.45 -7.60 2.09
C LYS A 41 -5.97 -7.27 2.33
N LEU A 42 -5.58 -7.00 3.57
CA LEU A 42 -4.17 -6.80 3.95
C LEU A 42 -3.34 -8.08 3.71
N GLU A 43 -3.89 -9.25 4.02
CA GLU A 43 -3.22 -10.54 3.80
C GLU A 43 -3.04 -10.86 2.32
N GLU A 44 -4.01 -10.50 1.47
CA GLU A 44 -3.88 -10.58 0.02
C GLU A 44 -2.82 -9.61 -0.51
N LEU A 45 -2.86 -8.35 -0.06
CA LEU A 45 -1.96 -7.30 -0.51
C LEU A 45 -0.51 -7.54 -0.06
N ASN A 46 -0.29 -8.14 1.11
CA ASN A 46 1.04 -8.52 1.60
C ASN A 46 1.77 -9.52 0.70
N LYS A 47 1.08 -10.20 -0.23
CA LYS A 47 1.72 -11.08 -1.22
C LYS A 47 2.41 -10.29 -2.33
N PHE A 48 2.09 -9.00 -2.48
CA PHE A 48 2.66 -8.14 -3.49
C PHE A 48 3.79 -7.29 -2.89
N PRO A 49 5.04 -7.41 -3.37
CA PRO A 49 6.17 -6.65 -2.82
C PRO A 49 5.98 -5.12 -2.96
N ASP A 50 5.27 -4.69 -4.00
CA ASP A 50 4.95 -3.28 -4.25
C ASP A 50 4.02 -2.66 -3.20
N PHE A 51 3.24 -3.47 -2.49
CA PHE A 51 2.34 -3.01 -1.44
C PHE A 51 3.10 -2.23 -0.36
N ASN A 52 4.27 -2.73 0.05
CA ASN A 52 5.12 -2.05 1.03
C ASN A 52 5.63 -0.70 0.52
N ASN A 53 5.93 -0.59 -0.78
CA ASN A 53 6.35 0.66 -1.39
C ASN A 53 5.21 1.69 -1.37
N TYR A 54 3.96 1.27 -1.63
CA TYR A 54 2.79 2.13 -1.48
C TYR A 54 2.60 2.61 -0.04
N LEU A 55 2.71 1.72 0.95
CA LEU A 55 2.57 2.10 2.36
C LEU A 55 3.62 3.14 2.77
N ILE A 56 4.89 2.92 2.43
CA ILE A 56 5.97 3.86 2.73
C ILE A 56 5.71 5.20 2.03
N PHE A 57 5.30 5.18 0.76
CA PHE A 57 4.98 6.40 0.02
C PHE A 57 3.87 7.21 0.72
N VAL A 58 2.76 6.56 1.08
CA VAL A 58 1.63 7.20 1.75
C VAL A 58 2.04 7.75 3.11
N LEU A 59 2.77 6.99 3.93
CA LEU A 59 3.22 7.41 5.26
C LEU A 59 4.23 8.57 5.23
N THR A 60 5.11 8.60 4.23
CA THR A 60 6.16 9.64 4.10
C THR A 60 5.68 10.91 3.39
N LYS A 61 4.57 10.85 2.65
CA LYS A 61 4.01 12.01 1.95
C LYS A 61 2.83 12.66 2.67
N LEU A 62 2.24 11.99 3.66
CA LEU A 62 1.14 12.50 4.48
C LEU A 62 1.60 13.07 5.85
N THR A 63 2.90 13.24 6.07
CA THR A 63 3.47 13.97 7.22
C THR A 63 3.74 15.42 6.85
#